data_AF-A0A929SKZ4-F1
#
_entry.id   AF-A0A929SKZ4-F1
#
_cell.length_a   1.000
_cell.length_b   1.000
_cell.length_c   1.000
_cell.angle_alpha   90.00
_cell.angle_beta   90.00
_cell.angle_gamma   90.00
#
_symmetry.space_group_name_H-M   'P 1'
#
loop_
_entity.id
_entity.type
_entity.pdbx_description
1 polymer ?
#
loop_
_entity_poly.entity_id
_entity_poly.type
_entity_poly.pdbx_seq_one_letter_code
_entity_poly.pdbx_strand_id
1 'polypeptide(L)'
;AGYVYEKNGVFDIKDELDVNEISFKTTGSVDAGLDTSVTLNVKERDINKDAIGTGMTVEANEVNIEGNVAANAVVKANKVSIGGQTHAKSLIEAKEAKIAVHIGSFEGDSVDIDRLEGGRVKAKIARIKSVLGGEIIAESVIIDTLASNAKIIVADSVEIKRLKGVNNKILVDFSMVKNSGEKINEATAKIKIIREQIAKMPRILESKRCVIEENKGPINVIKAKIEELKNSSITPPATFIKKLKEYQQLVHEYNALLKDFREKKDMIAELKEEIVGIQEGIFNSKVINHDKWREFNEVKFRLVDPARDITYNTRENEIARVLKIAKVQTEEGDIDYVIKKNNNLRKV
;
A
#
# COMPACT_ATOMS: atom_id res chain seq x y z
N ALA A 1 27.25 14.55 -14.13
CA ALA A 1 27.81 14.08 -15.41
C ALA A 1 26.85 14.55 -16.49
N GLY A 2 27.32 15.44 -17.38
CA GLY A 2 26.55 16.02 -18.49
C GLY A 2 26.75 15.25 -19.81
N TYR A 3 26.30 15.81 -20.92
CA TYR A 3 26.48 15.24 -22.26
C TYR A 3 27.53 16.03 -23.06
N VAL A 4 28.25 15.34 -23.94
CA VAL A 4 29.28 15.96 -24.80
C VAL A 4 28.58 16.68 -25.95
N TYR A 5 28.83 17.98 -26.06
CA TYR A 5 28.32 18.85 -27.11
C TYR A 5 29.49 19.44 -27.90
N GLU A 6 29.53 19.20 -29.21
CA GLU A 6 30.53 19.80 -30.07
C GLU A 6 30.00 21.09 -30.69
N LYS A 7 30.74 22.20 -30.55
CA LYS A 7 30.47 23.45 -31.25
C LYS A 7 31.76 23.99 -31.85
N ASN A 8 31.77 24.15 -33.18
CA ASN A 8 32.93 24.67 -33.92
C ASN A 8 34.25 23.93 -33.64
N GLY A 9 34.21 22.60 -33.49
CA GLY A 9 35.39 21.77 -33.24
C GLY A 9 35.90 21.77 -31.80
N VAL A 10 35.16 22.37 -30.85
CA VAL A 10 35.44 22.32 -29.41
C VAL A 10 34.37 21.47 -28.74
N PHE A 11 34.80 20.45 -28.00
CA PHE A 11 33.94 19.62 -27.17
C PHE A 11 33.72 20.30 -25.82
N ASP A 12 32.45 20.48 -25.46
CA ASP A 12 32.02 21.05 -24.20
C ASP A 12 31.09 20.05 -23.49
N ILE A 13 31.01 20.12 -22.16
CA ILE A 13 30.06 19.30 -21.39
C ILE A 13 28.88 20.20 -21.05
N LYS A 14 27.71 19.88 -21.59
CA LYS A 14 26.46 20.57 -21.26
C LYS A 14 25.61 19.75 -20.31
N ASP A 15 25.04 20.44 -19.33
CA ASP A 15 24.08 19.88 -18.38
C ASP A 15 22.63 20.26 -18.75
N GLU A 16 22.42 21.15 -19.72
CA GLU A 16 21.08 21.58 -20.15
C GLU A 16 20.85 21.27 -21.63
N LEU A 17 19.78 20.52 -21.92
CA LEU A 17 19.30 20.21 -23.26
C LEU A 17 17.99 20.96 -23.51
N ASP A 18 18.05 21.96 -24.38
CA ASP A 18 16.89 22.72 -24.83
C ASP A 18 16.36 22.17 -26.15
N VAL A 19 15.11 21.74 -26.17
CA VAL A 19 14.41 21.29 -27.37
C VAL A 19 13.07 22.03 -27.52
N ASN A 20 12.62 22.25 -28.76
CA ASN A 20 11.32 22.87 -28.98
C ASN A 20 10.20 21.86 -28.66
N GLU A 21 10.19 20.74 -29.38
CA GLU A 21 9.22 19.64 -29.21
C GLU A 21 9.94 18.29 -29.22
N ILE A 22 9.40 17.33 -28.47
CA ILE A 22 9.83 15.93 -28.51
C ILE A 22 8.76 15.16 -29.25
N SER A 23 9.01 14.85 -30.52
CA SER A 23 8.11 14.07 -31.35
C SER A 23 8.89 13.02 -32.14
N PHE A 24 8.17 12.06 -32.72
CA PHE A 24 8.77 11.07 -33.63
C PHE A 24 9.49 11.73 -34.83
N LYS A 25 9.07 12.94 -35.22
CA LYS A 25 9.62 13.65 -36.38
C LYS A 25 10.86 14.49 -36.05
N THR A 26 11.00 14.94 -34.81
CA THR A 26 12.07 15.86 -34.40
C THR A 26 13.18 15.13 -33.65
N THR A 27 12.98 14.92 -32.36
CA THR A 27 14.02 14.49 -31.43
C THR A 27 13.96 12.99 -31.15
N GLY A 28 12.79 12.37 -31.31
CA GLY A 28 12.55 11.02 -30.80
C GLY A 28 12.57 10.96 -29.27
N SER A 29 12.44 9.76 -28.70
CA SER A 29 12.53 9.56 -27.25
C SER A 29 13.92 9.95 -26.73
N VAL A 30 13.96 10.56 -25.55
CA VAL A 30 15.20 11.01 -24.88
C VAL A 30 15.44 10.12 -23.67
N ASP A 31 16.63 9.54 -23.58
CA ASP A 31 17.09 8.79 -22.42
C ASP A 31 18.46 9.32 -21.99
N ALA A 32 18.44 10.17 -20.96
CA ALA A 32 19.63 10.75 -20.34
C ALA A 32 19.91 10.13 -18.96
N GLY A 33 19.12 9.15 -18.51
CA GLY A 33 19.21 8.55 -17.18
C GLY A 33 18.83 9.47 -16.02
N LEU A 34 18.35 8.87 -14.93
CA LEU A 34 17.93 9.58 -13.70
C LEU A 34 19.10 10.04 -12.81
N ASP A 35 20.27 9.40 -12.91
CA ASP A 35 21.45 9.67 -12.06
C ASP A 35 22.45 10.66 -12.71
N THR A 36 22.00 11.42 -13.72
CA THR A 36 22.82 12.41 -14.42
C THR A 36 22.55 13.83 -13.91
N SER A 37 23.35 14.80 -14.37
CA SER A 37 23.08 16.23 -14.11
C SER A 37 22.24 16.87 -15.21
N VAL A 38 21.66 16.06 -16.11
CA VAL A 38 20.99 16.56 -17.31
C VAL A 38 19.61 17.12 -16.98
N THR A 39 19.40 18.38 -17.36
CA THR A 39 18.12 19.08 -17.35
C THR A 39 17.61 19.20 -18.77
N LEU A 40 16.40 18.75 -19.02
CA LEU A 40 15.74 18.81 -20.32
C LEU A 40 14.63 19.85 -20.29
N ASN A 41 14.72 20.86 -21.14
CA ASN A 41 13.69 21.88 -21.29
C ASN A 41 12.99 21.74 -22.65
N VAL A 42 11.68 21.56 -22.63
CA VAL A 42 10.81 21.47 -23.80
C VAL A 42 9.96 22.73 -23.88
N LYS A 43 10.27 23.59 -24.85
CA LYS A 43 9.79 24.99 -24.91
C LYS A 43 8.54 25.22 -25.77
N GLU A 44 7.95 24.17 -26.33
CA GLU A 44 6.70 24.28 -27.09
C GLU A 44 5.55 24.71 -26.16
N ARG A 45 4.88 25.81 -26.51
CA ARG A 45 3.82 26.47 -25.71
C ARG A 45 2.50 26.58 -26.46
N ASP A 46 2.45 26.25 -27.75
CA ASP A 46 1.23 26.30 -28.54
C ASP A 46 0.20 25.32 -27.96
N ILE A 47 -0.98 25.82 -27.61
CA ILE A 47 -2.08 25.04 -27.03
C ILE A 47 -2.55 23.94 -28.00
N ASN A 48 -2.35 24.13 -29.30
CA ASN A 48 -2.73 23.18 -30.34
C ASN A 48 -1.65 22.12 -30.62
N LYS A 49 -0.51 22.21 -29.95
CA LYS A 49 0.61 21.27 -30.12
C LYS A 49 0.95 20.59 -28.80
N ASP A 50 1.51 19.40 -28.93
CA ASP A 50 2.06 18.66 -27.81
C ASP A 50 3.56 18.94 -27.72
N ALA A 51 4.01 19.35 -26.53
CA ALA A 51 5.43 19.48 -26.25
C ALA A 51 6.11 18.11 -26.19
N ILE A 52 5.41 17.12 -25.61
CA ILE A 52 5.78 15.70 -25.68
C ILE A 52 4.74 14.96 -26.52
N GLY A 53 5.15 14.51 -27.69
CA GLY A 53 4.32 13.80 -28.65
C GLY A 53 3.87 12.42 -28.19
N THR A 54 2.88 11.88 -28.90
CA THR A 54 2.24 10.60 -28.56
C THR A 54 3.26 9.45 -28.55
N GLY A 55 3.25 8.65 -27.48
CA GLY A 55 4.11 7.48 -27.34
C GLY A 55 5.59 7.78 -27.11
N MET A 56 5.97 9.05 -26.94
CA MET A 56 7.36 9.42 -26.65
C MET A 56 7.71 9.12 -25.19
N THR A 57 8.95 8.71 -24.96
CA THR A 57 9.50 8.51 -23.62
C THR A 57 10.59 9.53 -23.38
N VAL A 58 10.58 10.14 -22.19
CA VAL A 58 11.54 11.14 -21.78
C VAL A 58 12.06 10.76 -20.40
N GLU A 59 13.36 10.51 -20.32
CA GLU A 59 14.07 10.23 -19.07
C GLU A 59 15.26 11.19 -18.90
N ALA A 60 15.28 11.95 -17.80
CA ALA A 60 16.38 12.82 -17.41
C ALA A 60 16.31 13.12 -15.90
N ASN A 61 17.33 13.76 -15.31
CA ASN A 61 17.28 14.14 -13.91
C ASN A 61 16.21 15.22 -13.63
N GLU A 62 16.17 16.28 -14.43
CA GLU A 62 15.13 17.31 -14.37
C GLU A 62 14.48 17.51 -15.75
N VAL A 63 13.15 17.55 -15.79
CA VAL A 63 12.37 17.72 -17.04
C VAL A 63 11.38 18.87 -16.88
N ASN A 64 11.58 19.92 -17.66
CA ASN A 64 10.70 21.08 -17.71
C ASN A 64 9.97 21.09 -19.06
N ILE A 65 8.64 20.98 -19.01
CA ILE A 65 7.76 20.95 -20.18
C ILE A 65 6.84 22.17 -20.08
N GLU A 66 6.97 23.13 -20.99
CA GLU A 66 6.15 24.33 -20.95
C GLU A 66 4.73 24.11 -21.53
N GLY A 67 4.56 23.08 -22.37
CA GLY A 67 3.32 22.77 -23.09
C GLY A 67 2.63 21.47 -22.66
N ASN A 68 1.85 20.90 -23.58
CA ASN A 68 1.00 19.74 -23.33
C ASN A 68 1.77 18.41 -23.46
N VAL A 69 1.29 17.38 -22.76
CA VAL A 69 1.82 16.02 -22.83
C VAL A 69 0.78 15.11 -23.46
N ALA A 70 1.13 14.49 -24.60
CA ALA A 70 0.21 13.71 -25.41
C ALA A 70 -0.13 12.33 -24.81
N ALA A 71 -0.99 11.60 -25.52
CA ALA A 71 -1.38 10.24 -25.15
C ALA A 71 -0.19 9.27 -25.14
N ASN A 72 -0.17 8.35 -24.18
CA ASN A 72 0.86 7.32 -24.04
C ASN A 72 2.30 7.86 -23.91
N ALA A 73 2.47 9.17 -23.68
CA ALA A 73 3.76 9.73 -23.34
C ALA A 73 4.15 9.30 -21.92
N VAL A 74 5.44 8.99 -21.74
CA VAL A 74 6.01 8.58 -20.46
C VAL A 74 7.12 9.57 -20.09
N VAL A 75 6.98 10.24 -18.96
CA VAL A 75 7.97 11.19 -18.45
C VAL A 75 8.54 10.62 -17.15
N LYS A 76 9.84 10.38 -17.10
CA LYS A 76 10.57 9.87 -15.95
C LYS A 76 11.63 10.88 -15.53
N ALA A 77 11.56 11.41 -14.32
CA ALA A 77 12.61 12.29 -13.82
C ALA A 77 12.71 12.31 -12.29
N ASN A 78 13.80 12.83 -11.72
CA ASN A 78 13.77 13.18 -10.30
C ASN A 78 12.84 14.36 -10.06
N LYS A 79 12.87 15.36 -10.96
CA LYS A 79 12.03 16.57 -10.87
C LYS A 79 11.35 16.86 -12.20
N VAL A 80 10.02 17.04 -12.17
CA VAL A 80 9.21 17.34 -13.35
C VAL A 80 8.43 18.64 -13.15
N SER A 81 8.42 19.51 -14.16
CA SER A 81 7.52 20.66 -14.22
C SER A 81 6.75 20.64 -15.53
N ILE A 82 5.42 20.57 -15.49
CA ILE A 82 4.53 20.59 -16.66
C ILE A 82 3.63 21.82 -16.58
N GLY A 83 3.84 22.77 -17.49
CA GLY A 83 3.08 24.00 -17.60
C GLY A 83 1.74 23.86 -18.35
N GLY A 84 1.60 22.84 -19.20
CA GLY A 84 0.37 22.55 -19.94
C GLY A 84 -0.50 21.46 -19.32
N GLN A 85 -1.29 20.81 -20.17
CA GLN A 85 -2.20 19.73 -19.78
C GLN A 85 -1.61 18.37 -20.13
N THR A 86 -1.82 17.40 -19.24
CA THR A 86 -1.47 16.00 -19.49
C THR A 86 -2.65 15.29 -20.16
N HIS A 87 -2.42 14.39 -21.10
CA HIS A 87 -3.47 13.52 -21.62
C HIS A 87 -3.82 12.40 -20.62
N ALA A 88 -5.07 11.91 -20.64
CA ALA A 88 -5.56 10.84 -19.74
C ALA A 88 -4.75 9.52 -19.77
N LYS A 89 -4.06 9.27 -20.88
CA LYS A 89 -3.21 8.07 -21.10
C LYS A 89 -1.71 8.33 -20.87
N SER A 90 -1.33 9.51 -20.39
CA SER A 90 0.07 9.81 -20.08
C SER A 90 0.46 9.25 -18.70
N LEU A 91 1.73 8.91 -18.54
CA LEU A 91 2.32 8.44 -17.30
C LEU A 91 3.49 9.34 -16.91
N ILE A 92 3.47 9.84 -15.68
CA ILE A 92 4.52 10.68 -15.13
C ILE A 92 5.06 9.98 -13.88
N GLU A 93 6.33 9.62 -13.92
CA GLU A 93 7.05 9.00 -12.81
C GLU A 93 8.11 9.97 -12.31
N ALA A 94 7.92 10.54 -11.12
CA ALA A 94 8.91 11.48 -10.58
C ALA A 94 8.99 11.52 -9.06
N LYS A 95 10.17 11.83 -8.51
CA LYS A 95 10.27 12.07 -7.05
C LYS A 95 9.47 13.33 -6.69
N GLU A 96 9.69 14.41 -7.42
CA GLU A 96 8.96 15.67 -7.25
C GLU A 96 8.36 16.13 -8.57
N ALA A 97 7.09 16.55 -8.56
CA ALA A 97 6.46 17.10 -9.74
C ALA A 97 5.59 18.31 -9.46
N LYS A 98 5.57 19.23 -10.42
CA LYS A 98 4.64 20.35 -10.48
C LYS A 98 3.87 20.30 -11.79
N ILE A 99 2.55 20.21 -11.73
CA ILE A 99 1.69 20.01 -12.92
C ILE A 99 0.56 21.04 -12.92
N ALA A 100 0.39 21.75 -14.03
CA ALA A 100 -0.70 22.72 -14.15
C ALA A 100 -2.07 22.02 -14.23
N VAL A 101 -2.28 21.15 -15.21
CA VAL A 101 -3.54 20.40 -15.37
C VAL A 101 -3.25 18.91 -15.54
N HIS A 102 -3.66 18.10 -14.57
CA HIS A 102 -3.43 16.66 -14.54
C HIS A 102 -4.70 15.85 -14.83
N ILE A 103 -4.65 15.04 -15.87
CA ILE A 103 -5.70 14.12 -16.36
C ILE A 103 -5.12 12.70 -16.45
N GLY A 104 -3.80 12.57 -16.59
CA GLY A 104 -3.11 11.28 -16.72
C GLY A 104 -2.87 10.56 -15.40
N SER A 105 -1.82 9.75 -15.36
CA SER A 105 -1.37 9.03 -14.17
C SER A 105 -0.04 9.59 -13.66
N PHE A 106 0.06 9.81 -12.35
CA PHE A 106 1.28 10.23 -11.67
C PHE A 106 1.67 9.21 -10.60
N GLU A 107 2.94 8.81 -10.55
CA GLU A 107 3.52 8.02 -9.45
C GLU A 107 4.83 8.64 -8.95
N GLY A 108 4.92 8.89 -7.64
CA GLY A 108 6.05 9.65 -7.09
C GLY A 108 6.12 9.78 -5.58
N ASP A 109 6.98 10.69 -5.12
CA ASP A 109 7.09 11.03 -3.69
C ASP A 109 6.25 12.27 -3.35
N SER A 110 6.42 13.38 -4.07
CA SER A 110 5.68 14.62 -3.85
C SER A 110 5.15 15.19 -5.16
N VAL A 111 3.92 15.72 -5.14
CA VAL A 111 3.33 16.39 -6.29
C VAL A 111 2.51 17.60 -5.91
N ASP A 112 2.73 18.69 -6.66
CA ASP A 112 1.95 19.92 -6.63
C ASP A 112 1.13 20.02 -7.93
N ILE A 113 -0.20 20.01 -7.82
CA ILE A 113 -1.10 20.10 -8.98
C ILE A 113 -2.00 21.32 -8.86
N ASP A 114 -2.07 22.15 -9.90
CA ASP A 114 -3.00 23.28 -9.90
C ASP A 114 -4.45 22.81 -10.13
N ARG A 115 -4.69 21.95 -11.11
CA ARG A 115 -6.00 21.37 -11.41
C ARG A 115 -5.91 19.86 -11.67
N LEU A 116 -6.63 19.07 -10.87
CA LEU A 116 -6.81 17.63 -11.11
C LEU A 116 -8.18 17.40 -11.78
N GLU A 117 -8.14 16.84 -12.99
CA GLU A 117 -9.29 16.67 -13.88
C GLU A 117 -9.44 15.20 -14.30
N GLY A 118 -9.87 14.35 -13.36
CA GLY A 118 -10.10 12.93 -13.63
C GLY A 118 -8.85 12.06 -13.64
N GLY A 119 -7.67 12.65 -13.42
CA GLY A 119 -6.41 11.93 -13.33
C GLY A 119 -6.26 11.07 -12.07
N ARG A 120 -5.23 10.24 -12.11
CA ARG A 120 -4.81 9.36 -11.02
C ARG A 120 -3.49 9.85 -10.44
N VAL A 121 -3.41 9.95 -9.12
CA VAL A 121 -2.22 10.40 -8.40
C VAL A 121 -1.86 9.39 -7.32
N LYS A 122 -0.64 8.86 -7.36
CA LYS A 122 -0.08 8.00 -6.31
C LYS A 122 1.21 8.63 -5.79
N ALA A 123 1.18 9.17 -4.57
CA ALA A 123 2.32 9.91 -4.01
C ALA A 123 2.50 9.63 -2.51
N LYS A 124 3.60 10.09 -1.89
CA LYS A 124 3.64 10.22 -0.42
C LYS A 124 2.88 11.49 0.00
N ILE A 125 3.16 12.61 -0.66
CA ILE A 125 2.52 13.90 -0.40
C ILE A 125 1.90 14.44 -1.69
N ALA A 126 0.62 14.80 -1.64
CA ALA A 126 -0.06 15.46 -2.75
C ALA A 126 -0.67 16.79 -2.32
N ARG A 127 -0.28 17.90 -2.96
CA ARG A 127 -0.88 19.22 -2.75
C ARG A 127 -1.60 19.64 -4.02
N ILE A 128 -2.90 19.87 -3.94
CA ILE A 128 -3.73 20.13 -5.10
C ILE A 128 -4.58 21.37 -4.88
N LYS A 129 -4.47 22.38 -5.77
CA LYS A 129 -5.26 23.62 -5.60
C LYS A 129 -6.74 23.39 -5.92
N SER A 130 -7.05 22.67 -6.99
CA SER A 130 -8.43 22.37 -7.37
C SER A 130 -8.59 20.93 -7.84
N VAL A 131 -9.42 20.18 -7.14
CA VAL A 131 -9.81 18.82 -7.53
C VAL A 131 -11.19 18.87 -8.16
N LEU A 132 -11.26 18.72 -9.49
CA LEU A 132 -12.52 18.66 -10.25
C LEU A 132 -13.09 17.23 -10.33
N GLY A 133 -12.23 16.24 -10.13
CA GLY A 133 -12.53 14.81 -10.08
C GLY A 133 -11.25 13.99 -10.19
N GLY A 134 -11.32 12.67 -10.00
CA GLY A 134 -10.17 11.77 -10.14
C GLY A 134 -9.90 10.93 -8.89
N GLU A 135 -8.78 10.21 -8.91
CA GLU A 135 -8.34 9.33 -7.83
C GLU A 135 -7.00 9.78 -7.27
N ILE A 136 -6.94 10.01 -5.95
CA ILE A 136 -5.72 10.39 -5.23
C ILE A 136 -5.44 9.33 -4.19
N ILE A 137 -4.23 8.77 -4.18
CA ILE A 137 -3.74 7.77 -3.23
C ILE A 137 -2.44 8.32 -2.65
N ALA A 138 -2.43 8.76 -1.39
CA ALA A 138 -1.21 9.27 -0.77
C ALA A 138 -1.12 9.07 0.73
N GLU A 139 0.05 9.29 1.34
CA GLU A 139 0.16 9.30 2.80
C GLU A 139 -0.52 10.55 3.36
N SER A 140 -0.26 11.72 2.77
CA SER A 140 -0.88 13.00 3.13
C SER A 140 -1.35 13.79 1.92
N VAL A 141 -2.55 14.37 2.02
CA VAL A 141 -3.18 15.13 0.94
C VAL A 141 -3.64 16.50 1.44
N ILE A 142 -3.29 17.56 0.71
CA ILE A 142 -3.75 18.92 0.98
C ILE A 142 -4.49 19.43 -0.25
N ILE A 143 -5.76 19.81 -0.08
CA ILE A 143 -6.64 20.26 -1.16
C ILE A 143 -7.16 21.66 -0.82
N ASP A 144 -6.90 22.64 -1.68
CA ASP A 144 -7.45 23.99 -1.47
C ASP A 144 -8.95 24.04 -1.83
N THR A 145 -9.36 23.38 -2.91
CA THR A 145 -10.75 23.35 -3.38
C THR A 145 -11.14 21.96 -3.85
N LEU A 146 -12.10 21.33 -3.18
CA LEU A 146 -12.67 20.04 -3.55
C LEU A 146 -14.02 20.24 -4.24
N ALA A 147 -14.12 19.86 -5.52
CA ALA A 147 -15.38 19.82 -6.24
C ALA A 147 -16.10 18.49 -5.99
N SER A 148 -16.50 17.75 -7.03
CA SER A 148 -17.34 16.56 -6.93
C SER A 148 -16.64 15.32 -7.47
N ASN A 149 -17.14 14.14 -7.09
CA ASN A 149 -16.73 12.84 -7.65
C ASN A 149 -15.22 12.51 -7.49
N ALA A 150 -14.56 13.07 -6.48
CA ALA A 150 -13.19 12.69 -6.16
C ALA A 150 -13.16 11.44 -5.27
N LYS A 151 -12.20 10.56 -5.53
CA LYS A 151 -11.86 9.43 -4.66
C LYS A 151 -10.49 9.70 -4.05
N ILE A 152 -10.46 9.90 -2.74
CA ILE A 152 -9.25 10.24 -1.99
C ILE A 152 -8.96 9.11 -1.02
N ILE A 153 -7.82 8.46 -1.15
CA ILE A 153 -7.34 7.39 -0.29
C ILE A 153 -6.10 7.90 0.44
N VAL A 154 -6.15 7.92 1.78
CA VAL A 154 -5.05 8.40 2.62
C VAL A 154 -4.65 7.42 3.71
N ALA A 155 -3.40 7.47 4.16
CA ALA A 155 -2.96 6.77 5.37
C ALA A 155 -2.94 7.71 6.59
N ASP A 156 -2.34 8.89 6.47
CA ASP A 156 -2.15 9.79 7.61
C ASP A 156 -3.20 10.91 7.65
N SER A 157 -3.21 11.80 6.65
CA SER A 157 -4.10 12.95 6.72
C SER A 157 -4.63 13.44 5.38
N VAL A 158 -5.83 14.00 5.42
CA VAL A 158 -6.37 14.82 4.34
C VAL A 158 -6.86 16.14 4.91
N GLU A 159 -6.44 17.24 4.28
CA GLU A 159 -6.86 18.59 4.64
C GLU A 159 -7.57 19.25 3.46
N ILE A 160 -8.82 19.66 3.66
CA ILE A 160 -9.64 20.33 2.66
C ILE A 160 -9.92 21.75 3.14
N LYS A 161 -9.45 22.76 2.39
CA LYS A 161 -9.69 24.17 2.74
C LYS A 161 -11.07 24.65 2.35
N ARG A 162 -11.56 24.29 1.15
CA ARG A 162 -12.87 24.66 0.63
C ARG A 162 -13.55 23.46 0.00
N LEU A 163 -14.78 23.16 0.42
CA LEU A 163 -15.57 22.03 -0.07
C LEU A 163 -16.76 22.56 -0.86
N LYS A 164 -16.67 22.50 -2.19
CA LYS A 164 -17.70 23.04 -3.09
C LYS A 164 -18.64 21.96 -3.63
N GLY A 165 -18.15 20.76 -3.90
CA GLY A 165 -18.96 19.72 -4.53
C GLY A 165 -19.46 18.63 -3.59
N VAL A 166 -19.96 17.56 -4.20
CA VAL A 166 -20.66 16.45 -3.55
C VAL A 166 -20.18 15.12 -4.14
N ASN A 167 -20.56 14.00 -3.54
CA ASN A 167 -20.17 12.66 -4.00
C ASN A 167 -18.65 12.41 -3.97
N ASN A 168 -17.95 13.06 -3.05
CA ASN A 168 -16.54 12.73 -2.78
C ASN A 168 -16.46 11.58 -1.79
N LYS A 169 -15.53 10.65 -2.05
CA LYS A 169 -15.26 9.48 -1.20
C LYS A 169 -13.88 9.61 -0.62
N ILE A 170 -13.81 9.83 0.68
CA ILE A 170 -12.56 9.92 1.44
C ILE A 170 -12.41 8.61 2.20
N LEU A 171 -11.38 7.85 1.89
CA LEU A 171 -11.06 6.57 2.50
C LEU A 171 -9.72 6.68 3.23
N VAL A 172 -9.71 6.38 4.52
CA VAL A 172 -8.49 6.17 5.28
C VAL A 172 -8.17 4.67 5.28
N ASP A 173 -7.10 4.28 4.59
CA ASP A 173 -6.72 2.88 4.36
C ASP A 173 -5.20 2.76 4.17
N PHE A 174 -4.53 2.18 5.16
CA PHE A 174 -3.07 1.97 5.15
C PHE A 174 -2.62 0.89 4.17
N SER A 175 -3.51 0.00 3.74
CA SER A 175 -3.17 -1.12 2.84
C SER A 175 -2.94 -0.69 1.38
N MET A 176 -3.43 0.49 1.02
CA MET A 176 -3.43 1.01 -0.35
C MET A 176 -2.30 2.01 -0.64
N VAL A 177 -1.58 2.45 0.39
CA VAL A 177 -0.51 3.45 0.29
C VAL A 177 0.84 2.75 0.16
N LYS A 178 1.76 3.29 -0.66
CA LYS A 178 2.97 2.58 -1.14
C LYS A 178 3.73 1.84 -0.05
N ASN A 179 4.24 2.52 0.98
CA ASN A 179 5.12 1.92 1.99
C ASN A 179 4.36 0.99 2.96
N SER A 180 3.30 1.50 3.59
CA SER A 180 2.52 0.75 4.58
C SER A 180 1.75 -0.40 3.94
N GLY A 181 1.26 -0.20 2.73
CA GLY A 181 0.49 -1.17 1.96
C GLY A 181 1.33 -2.35 1.51
N GLU A 182 2.56 -2.12 1.02
CA GLU A 182 3.48 -3.19 0.67
C GLU A 182 3.73 -4.14 1.86
N LYS A 183 4.05 -3.59 3.03
CA LYS A 183 4.26 -4.38 4.26
C LYS A 183 3.02 -5.16 4.69
N ILE A 184 1.86 -4.50 4.72
CA ILE A 184 0.58 -5.14 5.09
C ILE A 184 0.24 -6.26 4.10
N ASN A 185 0.42 -6.02 2.80
CA ASN A 185 0.09 -6.98 1.75
C ASN A 185 1.04 -8.19 1.80
N GLU A 186 2.34 -7.98 2.03
CA GLU A 186 3.31 -9.06 2.24
C GLU A 186 2.98 -9.91 3.47
N ALA A 187 2.71 -9.28 4.61
CA ALA A 187 2.35 -9.98 5.84
C ALA A 187 1.04 -10.78 5.64
N THR A 188 0.04 -10.18 4.98
CA THR A 188 -1.24 -10.82 4.69
C THR A 188 -1.08 -12.02 3.75
N ALA A 189 -0.23 -11.91 2.72
CA ALA A 189 0.07 -13.01 1.81
C ALA A 189 0.78 -14.17 2.53
N LYS A 190 1.75 -13.87 3.40
CA LYS A 190 2.43 -14.87 4.24
C LYS A 190 1.44 -15.59 5.17
N ILE A 191 0.55 -14.85 5.84
CA ILE A 191 -0.50 -15.42 6.68
C ILE A 191 -1.37 -16.39 5.88
N LYS A 192 -1.76 -16.03 4.64
CA LYS A 192 -2.58 -16.90 3.78
C LYS A 192 -1.87 -18.23 3.48
N ILE A 193 -0.60 -18.17 3.10
CA ILE A 193 0.20 -19.36 2.80
C ILE A 193 0.33 -20.27 4.04
N ILE A 194 0.67 -19.70 5.19
CA ILE A 194 0.82 -20.49 6.43
C ILE A 194 -0.53 -21.11 6.83
N ARG A 195 -1.64 -20.37 6.71
CA ARG A 195 -3.00 -20.88 6.95
C ARG A 195 -3.34 -22.09 6.08
N GLU A 196 -3.01 -22.04 4.80
CA GLU A 196 -3.21 -23.16 3.88
C GLU A 196 -2.38 -24.39 4.28
N GLN A 197 -1.14 -24.19 4.74
CA GLN A 197 -0.28 -25.28 5.22
C GLN A 197 -0.81 -25.93 6.51
N ILE A 198 -1.30 -25.12 7.46
CA ILE A 198 -1.80 -25.65 8.73
C ILE A 198 -3.25 -26.16 8.66
N ALA A 199 -4.00 -25.88 7.60
CA ALA A 199 -5.43 -26.23 7.50
C ALA A 199 -5.72 -27.73 7.71
N LYS A 200 -4.80 -28.60 7.27
CA LYS A 200 -4.94 -30.07 7.40
C LYS A 200 -4.30 -30.63 8.67
N MET A 201 -3.42 -29.87 9.33
CA MET A 201 -2.65 -30.33 10.49
C MET A 201 -3.50 -30.69 11.71
N PRO A 202 -4.55 -29.93 12.09
CA PRO A 202 -5.42 -30.30 13.22
C PRO A 202 -6.04 -31.69 13.05
N ARG A 203 -6.51 -32.03 11.85
CA ARG A 203 -7.10 -33.34 11.55
C ARG A 203 -6.08 -34.47 11.68
N ILE A 204 -4.84 -34.24 11.21
CA ILE A 204 -3.75 -35.22 11.29
C ILE A 204 -3.28 -35.39 12.75
N LEU A 205 -3.21 -34.30 13.50
CA LEU A 205 -2.88 -34.33 14.92
C LEU A 205 -3.95 -35.09 15.72
N GLU A 206 -5.23 -34.85 15.43
CA GLU A 206 -6.34 -35.55 16.08
C GLU A 206 -6.33 -37.04 15.78
N SER A 207 -6.14 -37.44 14.52
CA SER A 207 -6.05 -38.85 14.15
C SER A 207 -4.86 -39.56 14.79
N LYS A 208 -3.67 -38.96 14.76
CA LYS A 208 -2.49 -39.50 15.47
C LYS A 208 -2.72 -39.57 16.98
N ARG A 209 -3.40 -38.58 17.58
CA ARG A 209 -3.74 -38.58 19.02
C ARG A 209 -4.65 -39.75 19.39
N CYS A 210 -5.70 -40.02 18.60
CA CYS A 210 -6.58 -41.17 18.84
C CYS A 210 -5.81 -42.49 18.83
N VAL A 211 -4.96 -42.71 17.81
CA VAL A 211 -4.15 -43.94 17.71
C VAL A 211 -3.17 -44.07 18.88
N ILE A 212 -2.57 -42.96 19.34
CA ILE A 212 -1.67 -42.95 20.50
C ILE A 212 -2.41 -43.32 21.79
N GLU A 213 -3.61 -42.77 22.01
CA GLU A 213 -4.43 -43.06 23.20
C GLU A 213 -4.97 -44.50 23.19
N GLU A 214 -5.46 -44.99 22.06
CA GLU A 214 -5.93 -46.38 21.91
C GLU A 214 -4.83 -47.41 22.18
N ASN A 215 -3.60 -47.14 21.72
CA ASN A 215 -2.48 -48.06 21.88
C ASN A 215 -1.71 -47.90 23.21
N LYS A 216 -2.03 -46.89 24.02
CA LYS A 216 -1.34 -46.60 25.28
C LYS A 216 -1.44 -47.74 26.30
N GLY A 217 -2.64 -48.27 26.51
CA GLY A 217 -2.88 -49.40 27.41
C GLY A 217 -2.13 -50.67 26.96
N PRO A 218 -2.35 -51.15 25.71
CA PRO A 218 -1.63 -52.31 25.17
C PRO A 218 -0.11 -52.18 25.20
N ILE A 219 0.45 -51.01 24.89
CA ILE A 219 1.89 -50.78 24.90
C ILE A 219 2.47 -50.80 26.32
N ASN A 220 1.75 -50.30 27.32
CA ASN A 220 2.19 -50.38 28.72
C ASN A 220 2.31 -51.83 29.20
N VAL A 221 1.37 -52.69 28.80
CA VAL A 221 1.42 -54.14 29.09
C VAL A 221 2.61 -54.79 28.38
N ILE A 222 2.85 -54.46 27.11
CA ILE A 222 4.00 -54.95 26.34
C ILE A 222 5.32 -54.50 27.00
N LYS A 223 5.40 -53.26 27.46
CA LYS A 223 6.57 -52.70 28.15
C LYS A 223 6.86 -53.46 29.45
N ALA A 224 5.86 -53.68 30.29
CA ALA A 224 5.99 -54.44 31.54
C ALA A 224 6.49 -55.88 31.28
N LYS A 225 5.94 -56.56 30.26
CA LYS A 225 6.39 -57.90 29.85
C LYS A 225 7.82 -57.93 29.33
N ILE A 226 8.28 -56.90 28.62
CA ILE A 226 9.67 -56.78 28.19
C ILE A 226 10.61 -56.62 29.39
N GLU A 227 10.21 -55.86 30.42
CA GLU A 227 10.99 -55.66 31.65
C GLU A 227 11.08 -56.96 32.48
N GLU A 228 9.98 -57.70 32.63
CA GLU A 228 9.95 -59.01 33.30
C GLU A 228 10.89 -60.03 32.63
N LEU A 229 10.85 -60.10 31.29
CA LEU A 229 11.70 -61.00 30.52
C LEU A 229 13.19 -60.62 30.61
N LYS A 230 13.51 -59.32 30.61
CA LYS A 230 14.88 -58.84 30.82
C LYS A 230 15.40 -59.15 32.21
N ASN A 231 14.59 -58.95 33.26
CA ASN A 231 14.97 -59.26 34.64
C ASN A 231 15.19 -60.77 34.85
N SER A 232 14.52 -61.59 34.04
CA SER A 232 14.68 -63.05 34.03
C SER A 232 15.82 -63.55 33.12
N SER A 233 16.64 -62.65 32.56
CA SER A 233 17.71 -62.96 31.59
C SER A 233 17.25 -63.68 30.30
N ILE A 234 15.97 -63.53 29.92
CA ILE A 234 15.40 -64.11 28.70
C ILE A 234 15.30 -63.03 27.62
N THR A 235 15.73 -63.33 26.40
CA THR A 235 15.62 -62.41 25.27
C THR A 235 14.17 -62.12 24.90
N PRO A 236 13.71 -60.85 24.92
CA PRO A 236 12.33 -60.51 24.60
C PRO A 236 11.95 -60.82 23.14
N PRO A 237 10.70 -61.18 22.85
CA PRO A 237 10.22 -61.39 21.49
C PRO A 237 10.44 -60.18 20.58
N ALA A 238 10.99 -60.41 19.38
CA ALA A 238 11.27 -59.36 18.40
C ALA A 238 10.00 -58.57 18.00
N THR A 239 8.83 -59.21 18.05
CA THR A 239 7.52 -58.59 17.77
C THR A 239 7.12 -57.54 18.80
N PHE A 240 7.44 -57.74 20.08
CA PHE A 240 7.18 -56.78 21.15
C PHE A 240 8.09 -55.55 21.04
N ILE A 241 9.36 -55.77 20.72
CA ILE A 241 10.33 -54.68 20.48
C ILE A 241 9.91 -53.86 19.25
N LYS A 242 9.45 -54.51 18.18
CA LYS A 242 8.98 -53.84 16.96
C LYS A 242 7.76 -52.95 17.24
N LYS A 243 6.72 -53.48 17.91
CA LYS A 243 5.52 -52.69 18.28
C LYS A 243 5.84 -51.50 19.19
N LEU A 244 6.76 -51.68 20.15
CA LEU A 244 7.20 -50.58 21.02
C LEU A 244 7.92 -49.49 20.22
N LYS A 245 8.79 -49.85 19.28
CA LYS A 245 9.48 -48.90 18.38
C LYS A 245 8.49 -48.17 17.47
N GLU A 246 7.52 -48.86 16.87
CA GLU A 246 6.48 -48.25 16.03
C GLU A 246 5.64 -47.23 16.81
N TYR A 247 5.28 -47.55 18.06
CA TYR A 247 4.59 -46.60 18.95
C TYR A 247 5.47 -45.40 19.32
N GLN A 248 6.75 -45.62 19.65
CA GLN A 248 7.70 -44.54 19.91
C GLN A 248 7.86 -43.61 18.71
N GLN A 249 7.96 -44.17 17.51
CA GLN A 249 8.04 -43.43 16.26
C GLN A 249 6.78 -42.58 16.03
N LEU A 250 5.60 -43.15 16.26
CA LEU A 250 4.33 -42.42 16.14
C LEU A 250 4.24 -41.24 17.12
N VAL A 251 4.67 -41.43 18.37
CA VAL A 251 4.73 -40.36 19.39
C VAL A 251 5.73 -39.28 18.99
N HIS A 252 6.89 -39.66 18.46
CA HIS A 252 7.89 -38.71 17.97
C HIS A 252 7.34 -37.86 16.81
N GLU A 253 6.69 -38.49 15.83
CA GLU A 253 6.05 -37.80 14.71
C GLU A 253 4.91 -36.88 15.16
N TYR A 254 4.10 -37.31 16.12
CA TYR A 254 3.05 -36.47 16.70
C TYR A 254 3.63 -35.22 17.36
N ASN A 255 4.67 -35.39 18.19
CA ASN A 255 5.32 -34.27 18.88
C ASN A 255 6.01 -33.31 17.89
N ALA A 256 6.66 -33.84 16.85
CA ALA A 256 7.26 -33.03 15.80
C ALA A 256 6.21 -32.22 15.03
N LEU A 257 5.09 -32.85 14.67
CA LEU A 257 3.98 -32.18 13.99
C LEU A 257 3.29 -31.15 14.89
N LEU A 258 3.14 -31.44 16.19
CA LEU A 258 2.55 -30.52 17.16
C LEU A 258 3.45 -29.29 17.36
N LYS A 259 4.77 -29.49 17.37
CA LYS A 259 5.76 -28.41 17.44
C LYS A 259 5.66 -27.52 16.20
N ASP A 260 5.72 -28.09 14.99
CA ASP A 260 5.59 -27.34 13.73
C ASP A 260 4.25 -26.59 13.63
N PHE A 261 3.14 -27.20 14.07
CA PHE A 261 1.84 -26.54 14.11
C PHE A 261 1.82 -25.33 15.07
N ARG A 262 2.46 -25.44 16.24
CA ARG A 262 2.57 -24.33 17.19
C ARG A 262 3.44 -23.20 16.63
N GLU A 263 4.63 -23.52 16.12
CA GLU A 263 5.54 -22.54 15.51
C GLU A 263 4.84 -21.75 14.39
N LYS A 264 4.13 -22.44 13.49
CA LYS A 264 3.36 -21.76 12.42
C LYS A 264 2.22 -20.90 12.94
N LYS A 265 1.59 -21.30 14.04
CA LYS A 265 0.53 -20.50 14.69
C LYS A 265 1.12 -19.25 15.34
N ASP A 266 2.28 -19.37 15.96
CA ASP A 266 3.00 -18.25 16.58
C ASP A 266 3.48 -17.27 15.50
N MET A 267 4.00 -17.75 14.36
CA MET A 267 4.33 -16.91 13.20
C MET A 267 3.12 -16.14 12.65
N ILE A 268 1.92 -16.74 12.63
CA ILE A 268 0.69 -16.02 12.24
C ILE A 268 0.36 -14.93 13.26
N ALA A 269 0.57 -15.18 14.55
CA ALA A 269 0.33 -14.19 15.60
C ALA A 269 1.30 -13.01 15.47
N GLU A 270 2.58 -13.27 15.26
CA GLU A 270 3.61 -12.24 15.05
C GLU A 270 3.30 -11.37 13.82
N LEU A 271 2.95 -11.98 12.68
CA LEU A 271 2.57 -11.24 11.47
C LEU A 271 1.29 -10.41 11.66
N LYS A 272 0.35 -10.88 12.49
CA LYS A 272 -0.85 -10.11 12.85
C LYS A 272 -0.49 -8.93 13.73
N GLU A 273 0.40 -9.10 14.70
CA GLU A 273 0.89 -7.99 15.53
C GLU A 273 1.61 -6.92 14.70
N GLU A 274 2.38 -7.31 13.68
CA GLU A 274 3.00 -6.37 12.74
C GLU A 274 1.94 -5.55 11.98
N ILE A 275 0.90 -6.21 11.46
CA ILE A 275 -0.23 -5.53 10.78
C ILE A 275 -0.93 -4.57 11.74
N VAL A 276 -1.20 -4.99 12.98
CA VAL A 276 -1.83 -4.15 14.00
C VAL A 276 -0.95 -2.93 14.29
N GLY A 277 0.36 -3.11 14.47
CA GLY A 277 1.29 -2.01 14.73
C GLY A 277 1.32 -0.96 13.62
N ILE A 278 1.26 -1.39 12.35
CA ILE A 278 1.15 -0.46 11.21
C ILE A 278 -0.23 0.21 11.20
N GLN A 279 -1.30 -0.56 11.42
CA GLN A 279 -2.68 -0.08 11.44
C GLN A 279 -2.96 0.88 12.59
N GLU A 280 -2.23 0.82 13.72
CA GLU A 280 -2.42 1.75 14.84
C GLU A 280 -2.24 3.21 14.42
N GLY A 281 -1.49 3.47 13.33
CA GLY A 281 -1.44 4.78 12.68
C GLY A 281 -2.82 5.34 12.31
N ILE A 282 -3.82 4.50 12.07
CA ILE A 282 -5.19 4.93 11.74
C ILE A 282 -5.84 5.73 12.86
N PHE A 283 -5.49 5.50 14.13
CA PHE A 283 -6.03 6.28 15.25
C PHE A 283 -5.41 7.69 15.33
N ASN A 284 -4.24 7.89 14.72
CA ASN A 284 -3.60 9.19 14.58
C ASN A 284 -4.09 9.94 13.34
N SER A 285 -4.63 9.19 12.36
CA SER A 285 -5.10 9.75 11.10
C SER A 285 -6.23 10.77 11.27
N LYS A 286 -6.28 11.75 10.35
CA LYS A 286 -7.22 12.87 10.46
C LYS A 286 -7.79 13.25 9.09
N VAL A 287 -9.12 13.40 9.04
CA VAL A 287 -9.81 14.07 7.94
C VAL A 287 -10.19 15.46 8.43
N ILE A 288 -9.56 16.48 7.87
CA ILE A 288 -9.70 17.88 8.26
C ILE A 288 -10.46 18.63 7.16
N ASN A 289 -11.56 19.26 7.51
CA ASN A 289 -12.34 20.13 6.63
C ASN A 289 -12.49 21.52 7.25
N HIS A 290 -11.99 22.55 6.57
CA HIS A 290 -12.10 23.96 6.99
C HIS A 290 -13.37 24.64 6.47
N ASP A 291 -14.20 23.95 5.69
CA ASP A 291 -15.48 24.43 5.20
C ASP A 291 -16.66 23.70 5.85
N LYS A 292 -17.90 24.08 5.48
CA LYS A 292 -19.09 23.29 5.78
C LYS A 292 -19.11 22.05 4.90
N TRP A 293 -19.51 20.92 5.47
CA TRP A 293 -19.77 19.73 4.68
C TRP A 293 -21.06 19.91 3.88
N ARG A 294 -21.08 19.26 2.72
CA ARG A 294 -22.26 19.09 1.89
C ARG A 294 -22.75 17.65 1.98
N GLU A 295 -24.03 17.42 1.69
CA GLU A 295 -24.58 16.07 1.60
C GLU A 295 -23.89 15.21 0.52
N PHE A 296 -24.08 13.90 0.62
CA PHE A 296 -23.51 12.89 -0.28
C PHE A 296 -21.98 12.80 -0.31
N ASN A 297 -21.25 13.37 0.65
CA ASN A 297 -19.83 13.02 0.83
C ASN A 297 -19.70 11.87 1.84
N GLU A 298 -18.78 10.95 1.56
CA GLU A 298 -18.52 9.77 2.37
C GLU A 298 -17.11 9.85 2.95
N VAL A 299 -16.99 9.63 4.26
CA VAL A 299 -15.72 9.45 4.96
C VAL A 299 -15.70 8.04 5.54
N LYS A 300 -14.73 7.23 5.15
CA LYS A 300 -14.62 5.82 5.54
C LYS A 300 -13.26 5.55 6.14
N PHE A 301 -13.23 4.81 7.24
CA PHE A 301 -12.00 4.28 7.84
C PHE A 301 -12.03 2.76 7.70
N ARG A 302 -11.00 2.18 7.10
CA ARG A 302 -10.87 0.73 6.93
C ARG A 302 -9.83 0.16 7.88
N LEU A 303 -10.26 -0.80 8.68
CA LEU A 303 -9.40 -1.62 9.53
C LEU A 303 -9.08 -2.93 8.79
N VAL A 304 -7.83 -3.39 8.90
CA VAL A 304 -7.35 -4.63 8.28
C VAL A 304 -7.54 -5.80 9.25
N ASP A 305 -7.20 -5.60 10.53
CA ASP A 305 -7.41 -6.56 11.61
C ASP A 305 -7.96 -5.82 12.86
N PRO A 306 -9.20 -6.11 13.31
CA PRO A 306 -10.22 -6.90 12.61
C PRO A 306 -10.69 -6.20 11.33
N ALA A 307 -10.96 -6.96 10.27
CA ALA A 307 -11.43 -6.42 9.00
C ALA A 307 -12.80 -5.74 9.16
N ARG A 308 -12.83 -4.40 9.12
CA ARG A 308 -14.05 -3.62 9.35
C ARG A 308 -13.99 -2.26 8.64
N ASP A 309 -15.08 -1.89 7.99
CA ASP A 309 -15.26 -0.56 7.39
C ASP A 309 -16.20 0.28 8.28
N ILE A 310 -15.70 1.41 8.79
CA ILE A 310 -16.49 2.39 9.54
C ILE A 310 -16.78 3.56 8.62
N THR A 311 -18.06 3.78 8.31
CA THR A 311 -18.48 4.79 7.31
C THR A 311 -19.26 5.92 7.97
N TYR A 312 -18.97 7.14 7.54
CA TYR A 312 -19.67 8.36 7.90
C TYR A 312 -20.14 9.10 6.66
N ASN A 313 -21.46 9.26 6.54
CA ASN A 313 -22.06 10.09 5.50
C ASN A 313 -22.32 11.49 6.05
N THR A 314 -21.84 12.50 5.34
CA THR A 314 -21.92 13.89 5.77
C THR A 314 -23.31 14.46 5.55
N ARG A 315 -23.65 15.49 6.34
CA ARG A 315 -24.94 16.20 6.22
C ARG A 315 -24.72 17.61 5.67
N GLU A 316 -25.73 18.13 4.99
CA GLU A 316 -25.68 19.51 4.48
C GLU A 316 -25.48 20.51 5.62
N ASN A 317 -24.59 21.48 5.41
CA ASN A 317 -24.21 22.52 6.38
C ASN A 317 -23.58 22.02 7.69
N GLU A 318 -23.08 20.79 7.75
CA GLU A 318 -22.36 20.29 8.93
C GLU A 318 -21.00 21.00 9.11
N ILE A 319 -20.70 21.42 10.34
CA ILE A 319 -19.50 22.20 10.70
C ILE A 319 -18.36 21.37 11.31
N ALA A 320 -18.45 20.04 11.24
CA ALA A 320 -17.43 19.13 11.76
C ALA A 320 -16.08 19.42 11.09
N ARG A 321 -15.09 19.85 11.88
CA ARG A 321 -13.78 20.25 11.35
C ARG A 321 -12.83 19.08 11.22
N VAL A 322 -12.85 18.17 12.18
CA VAL A 322 -11.94 17.03 12.22
C VAL A 322 -12.73 15.76 12.48
N LEU A 323 -12.53 14.75 11.64
CA LEU A 323 -13.05 13.40 11.82
C LEU A 323 -11.86 12.46 12.10
N LYS A 324 -11.98 11.67 13.16
CA LYS A 324 -11.01 10.64 13.54
C LYS A 324 -11.73 9.37 13.97
N ILE A 325 -11.08 8.22 13.85
CA ILE A 325 -11.57 6.97 14.44
C ILE A 325 -11.13 6.84 15.90
N ALA A 326 -11.99 6.28 16.75
CA ALA A 326 -11.67 6.01 18.15
C ALA A 326 -12.20 4.65 18.58
N LYS A 327 -11.44 4.00 19.47
CA LYS A 327 -11.85 2.81 20.22
C LYS A 327 -12.81 3.23 21.34
N VAL A 328 -13.95 2.57 21.46
CA VAL A 328 -14.92 2.76 22.54
C VAL A 328 -15.26 1.40 23.12
N GLN A 329 -15.28 1.29 24.44
CA GLN A 329 -15.70 0.07 25.10
C GLN A 329 -17.23 0.09 25.24
N THR A 330 -17.88 -1.00 24.83
CA THR A 330 -19.33 -1.19 25.01
C THR A 330 -19.63 -1.57 26.46
N GLU A 331 -20.90 -1.48 26.87
CA GLU A 331 -21.36 -1.89 28.20
C GLU A 331 -21.08 -3.38 28.49
N GLU A 332 -20.95 -4.19 27.44
CA GLU A 332 -20.62 -5.63 27.51
C GLU A 332 -19.11 -5.91 27.59
N GLY A 333 -18.27 -4.87 27.52
CA GLY A 333 -16.82 -4.97 27.61
C GLY A 333 -16.09 -5.12 26.27
N ASP A 334 -16.82 -5.22 25.15
CA ASP A 334 -16.26 -5.34 23.80
C ASP A 334 -15.72 -4.00 23.26
N ILE A 335 -14.75 -4.07 22.37
CA ILE A 335 -14.18 -2.89 21.71
C ILE A 335 -14.94 -2.60 20.41
N ASP A 336 -15.61 -1.46 20.36
CA ASP A 336 -16.24 -0.91 19.16
C ASP A 336 -15.43 0.26 18.58
N TYR A 337 -15.67 0.56 17.29
CA TYR A 337 -14.96 1.59 16.55
C TYR A 337 -15.95 2.63 16.02
N VAL A 338 -15.77 3.89 16.45
CA VAL A 338 -16.66 5.00 16.08
C VAL A 338 -15.87 6.18 15.53
N ILE A 339 -16.50 6.94 14.63
CA ILE A 339 -15.95 8.19 14.12
C ILE A 339 -16.31 9.32 15.09
N LYS A 340 -15.30 9.90 15.73
CA LYS A 340 -15.42 11.09 16.57
C LYS A 340 -15.24 12.35 15.75
N LYS A 341 -16.08 13.35 16.04
CA LYS A 341 -16.06 14.66 15.40
C LYS A 341 -15.55 15.71 16.36
N ASN A 342 -14.72 16.62 15.88
CA ASN A 342 -14.29 17.79 16.64
C ASN A 342 -14.49 19.06 15.81
N ASN A 343 -15.00 20.11 16.44
CA ASN A 343 -15.27 21.40 15.81
C ASN A 343 -14.13 22.42 16.05
N ASN A 344 -13.20 22.13 16.97
CA ASN A 344 -12.10 23.02 17.33
C ASN A 344 -10.79 22.60 16.66
N LEU A 345 -10.30 23.40 15.71
CA LEU A 345 -8.98 23.23 15.08
C LEU A 345 -7.81 23.44 16.06
N ARG A 346 -8.02 24.17 17.17
CA ARG A 346 -6.97 24.53 18.15
C ARG A 346 -6.60 23.42 19.16
N LYS A 347 -7.32 22.28 19.18
CA LYS A 347 -7.08 21.16 20.11
C LYS A 347 -6.73 19.85 19.36
N VAL A 348 -6.14 19.94 18.16
CA VAL A 348 -5.99 18.81 17.22
C VAL A 348 -4.55 18.37 17.07
#